data_AF-A0A2X4T9Y5-F1
#
_entry.id   AF-A0A2X4T9Y5-F1
#
_cell.length_a   1.000
_cell.length_b   1.000
_cell.length_c   1.000
_cell.angle_alpha   90.00
_cell.angle_beta   90.00
_cell.angle_gamma   90.00
#
_symmetry.space_group_name_H-M   'P 1'
#
loop_
_entity.id
_entity.type
_entity.pdbx_description
1 polymer ?
#
loop_
_entity_poly.entity_id
_entity_poly.type
_entity_poly.pdbx_seq_one_letter_code
_entity_poly.pdbx_strand_id
1 'polypeptide(L)' 'MHFLNMFFFDIYPYIAGSVFLIGSWLRYDYGQYTWRAASSQMLDRKGMNLASNLFHIGILGIFAGHFPGNVNAALDV' A
#
# COMPACT_ATOMS: atom_id res chain seq x y z
N MET A 1 8.97 26.68 -7.66
CA MET A 1 8.69 25.23 -7.75
C MET A 1 9.84 24.32 -7.28
N HIS A 2 11.06 24.82 -7.11
CA HIS A 2 12.20 24.01 -6.63
C HIS A 2 12.01 23.46 -5.21
N PHE A 3 11.51 24.27 -4.28
CA PHE A 3 11.26 23.82 -2.91
C PHE A 3 10.25 22.67 -2.84
N LEU A 4 9.14 22.76 -3.59
CA LEU A 4 8.14 21.69 -3.64
C LEU A 4 8.70 20.40 -4.23
N ASN A 5 9.58 20.49 -5.24
CA ASN A 5 10.25 19.34 -5.81
C ASN A 5 11.11 18.61 -4.76
N MET A 6 11.97 19.36 -4.08
CA MET A 6 12.84 18.82 -3.02
C MET A 6 12.01 18.22 -1.88
N PHE A 7 10.92 18.88 -1.50
CA PHE A 7 10.05 18.38 -0.46
C PHE A 7 9.38 17.04 -0.85
N PHE A 8 8.76 16.94 -2.03
CA PHE A 8 7.99 15.75 -2.41
C PHE A 8 8.84 14.56 -2.85
N PHE A 9 9.98 14.80 -3.50
CA PHE A 9 10.79 13.73 -4.09
C PHE A 9 12.04 13.39 -3.28
N ASP A 10 12.57 14.31 -2.48
CA ASP A 10 13.76 14.02 -1.65
C ASP A 10 13.40 13.76 -0.19
N ILE A 11 12.49 14.54 0.41
CA ILE A 11 12.23 14.47 1.87
C ILE A 11 11.04 13.56 2.20
N TYR A 12 9.91 13.77 1.51
CA TYR A 12 8.66 13.06 1.75
C TYR A 12 8.73 11.52 1.64
N PRO A 13 9.47 10.90 0.68
CA PRO A 13 9.51 9.44 0.60
C PRO A 13 10.10 8.78 1.85
N TYR A 14 11.11 9.41 2.47
CA TYR A 14 11.69 8.90 3.72
C TYR A 14 10.73 9.05 4.89
N ILE A 15 10.03 10.18 5.00
CA ILE A 15 9.03 10.38 6.06
C ILE A 15 7.90 9.35 5.91
N ALA A 16 7.35 9.19 4.71
CA ALA A 16 6.29 8.24 4.44
C ALA A 16 6.75 6.80 4.71
N GLY A 17 7.97 6.43 4.32
CA GLY A 17 8.57 5.12 4.58
C GLY A 17 8.77 4.85 6.08
N SER A 18 9.36 5.79 6.82
CA SER A 18 9.58 5.64 8.25
C SER A 18 8.27 5.54 9.04
N VAL A 19 7.28 6.38 8.72
CA VAL A 19 5.95 6.33 9.36
C VAL A 19 5.23 5.04 9.00
N PHE A 20 5.31 4.58 7.75
CA PHE A 20 4.71 3.31 7.33
C PHE A 20 5.30 2.12 8.09
N LEU A 21 6.63 2.02 8.22
CA LEU A 21 7.28 0.90 8.91
C LEU A 21 7.04 0.94 10.42
N ILE A 22 7.35 2.07 11.08
CA ILE A 22 7.22 2.20 12.53
C ILE A 22 5.75 2.15 12.94
N GLY A 23 4.85 2.79 12.19
CA GLY A 23 3.42 2.74 12.44
C GLY A 23 2.84 1.33 12.28
N SER A 24 3.30 0.58 11.28
CA SER A 24 2.89 -0.83 11.11
C SER A 24 3.40 -1.70 12.26
N TRP A 25 4.64 -1.51 12.71
CA TRP A 25 5.19 -2.24 13.83
C TRP A 25 4.46 -1.92 15.14
N LEU A 26 4.33 -0.64 15.50
CA LEU A 26 3.63 -0.24 16.72
C LEU A 26 2.17 -0.73 16.73
N ARG A 27 1.48 -0.68 15.58
CA ARG A 27 0.12 -1.21 15.49
C ARG A 27 0.08 -2.74 15.60
N TYR A 28 1.12 -3.43 15.17
CA TYR A 28 1.25 -4.88 15.34
C TYR A 28 1.42 -5.26 16.81
N ASP A 29 2.28 -4.56 17.56
CA ASP A 29 2.57 -4.89 18.97
C ASP A 29 1.44 -4.46 19.92
N TYR A 30 0.88 -3.26 19.74
CA TYR A 30 -0.09 -2.67 20.69
C TYR A 30 -1.55 -2.76 20.21
N GLY A 31 -1.80 -3.12 18.95
CA GLY A 31 -3.10 -2.95 18.28
C GLY A 31 -3.71 -4.21 17.67
N GLN A 32 -3.33 -5.40 18.14
CA GLN A 32 -3.77 -6.70 17.59
C GLN A 32 -5.28 -6.81 17.34
N TYR A 33 -6.14 -6.34 18.26
CA TYR A 33 -7.60 -6.39 18.08
C TYR A 33 -8.11 -5.52 16.91
N THR A 34 -7.38 -4.46 16.56
CA THR A 34 -7.71 -3.56 15.45
C THR A 34 -7.15 -4.04 14.11
N TRP A 35 -6.35 -5.12 14.10
CA TRP A 35 -5.73 -5.66 12.90
C TRP A 35 -6.66 -6.68 12.22
N ARG A 36 -7.68 -6.19 11.53
CA ARG A 36 -8.64 -7.02 10.80
C ARG A 36 -9.00 -6.40 9.46
N ALA A 37 -9.34 -7.23 8.49
CA ALA A 37 -9.78 -6.80 7.16
C ALA A 37 -11.11 -6.01 7.16
N ALA A 38 -11.76 -5.86 8.32
CA ALA A 38 -12.97 -5.07 8.52
C ALA A 38 -14.05 -5.32 7.46
N SER A 39 -14.33 -6.60 7.14
CA SER A 39 -15.26 -6.97 6.08
C SER A 39 -16.68 -6.43 6.35
N SER A 40 -17.19 -5.63 5.43
CA SER A 40 -18.57 -5.15 5.41
C SER A 40 -19.53 -6.14 4.72
N GLN A 41 -19.03 -7.30 4.28
CA GLN A 41 -19.79 -8.26 3.49
C GLN A 41 -20.94 -8.93 4.25
N MET A 42 -20.89 -8.92 5.57
CA MET A 42 -22.00 -9.37 6.39
C MET A 42 -23.17 -8.36 6.39
N LEU A 43 -22.90 -7.06 6.24
CA LEU A 43 -23.91 -6.00 6.31
C LEU A 43 -24.64 -5.79 4.98
N ASP A 44 -23.91 -5.87 3.86
CA ASP A 44 -24.50 -5.88 2.52
C ASP A 44 -23.70 -6.80 1.61
N ARG A 45 -24.38 -7.79 1.02
CA ARG A 45 -23.76 -8.77 0.11
C ARG A 45 -23.95 -8.40 -1.36
N LYS A 46 -24.81 -7.43 -1.68
CA LYS A 46 -25.24 -7.18 -3.06
C LYS A 46 -24.07 -6.61 -3.87
N GLY A 47 -23.61 -7.37 -4.87
CA GLY A 47 -22.52 -6.94 -5.76
C GLY A 47 -21.10 -7.05 -5.18
N MET A 48 -20.94 -7.33 -3.88
CA MET A 48 -19.62 -7.37 -3.21
C MET A 48 -18.70 -8.45 -3.79
N ASN A 49 -19.26 -9.60 -4.20
CA ASN A 49 -18.45 -10.68 -4.78
C ASN A 49 -17.79 -10.25 -6.11
N LEU A 50 -18.53 -9.54 -6.98
CA LEU A 50 -17.99 -9.05 -8.25
C LEU A 50 -17.05 -7.86 -8.03
N ALA A 51 -17.50 -6.87 -7.25
CA ALA A 51 -16.72 -5.66 -7.00
C ALA A 51 -15.40 -5.96 -6.26
N SER A 52 -15.43 -6.78 -5.21
CA SER A 52 -14.25 -7.15 -4.45
C SER A 52 -13.26 -7.96 -5.29
N ASN A 53 -13.75 -8.95 -6.05
CA ASN A 53 -12.86 -9.79 -6.87
C ASN A 53 -12.20 -8.97 -8.00
N LEU A 54 -12.95 -8.11 -8.69
CA LEU A 54 -12.39 -7.26 -9.75
C LEU A 54 -11.34 -6.28 -9.19
N PHE A 55 -11.61 -5.67 -8.03
CA PHE A 55 -10.65 -4.77 -7.39
C PHE A 55 -9.39 -5.50 -6.92
N HIS A 56 -9.52 -6.63 -6.22
CA HIS A 56 -8.36 -7.36 -5.69
C HIS A 56 -7.52 -7.99 -6.78
N ILE A 57 -8.12 -8.58 -7.82
CA ILE A 57 -7.38 -9.12 -8.95
C ILE A 57 -6.67 -7.99 -9.71
N GLY A 58 -7.33 -6.84 -9.89
CA GLY A 58 -6.74 -5.67 -10.51
C GLY A 58 -5.55 -5.11 -9.73
N ILE A 59 -5.69 -4.84 -8.44
CA ILE A 59 -4.63 -4.25 -7.62
C ILE A 59 -3.44 -5.21 -7.45
N LEU A 60 -3.69 -6.52 -7.33
CA LEU A 60 -2.61 -7.52 -7.27
C LEU A 60 -1.85 -7.59 -8.59
N GLY A 61 -2.54 -7.51 -9.74
CA GLY A 61 -1.89 -7.43 -11.04
C GLY A 61 -1.03 -6.17 -11.21
N ILE A 62 -1.52 -5.01 -10.78
CA ILE A 62 -0.76 -3.74 -10.79
C ILE A 62 0.45 -3.85 -9.86
N PHE A 63 0.26 -4.33 -8.64
CA PHE A 63 1.34 -4.49 -7.66
C PHE A 63 2.43 -5.43 -8.18
N ALA A 64 2.04 -6.58 -8.75
CA ALA A 64 2.94 -7.53 -9.40
C ALA A 64 3.62 -6.96 -10.65
N GLY A 65 3.04 -5.96 -11.33
CA GLY A 65 3.69 -5.26 -12.44
C GLY A 65 4.69 -4.17 -12.00
N HIS A 66 4.43 -3.52 -10.85
CA HIS A 66 5.27 -2.41 -10.35
C HIS A 66 6.49 -2.89 -9.57
N PHE A 67 6.42 -4.04 -8.89
CA PHE A 67 7.54 -4.59 -8.10
C PHE A 67 8.74 -5.08 -8.96
N PRO A 68 8.56 -5.82 -10.06
CA PRO A 68 9.65 -6.33 -10.89
C PRO A 68 10.29 -5.27 -11.80
N GLY A 69 9.54 -4.23 -12.19
CA GLY A 69 10.02 -3.20 -13.12
C GLY A 69 11.07 -2.27 -12.51
N ASN A 70 11.00 -2.00 -11.20
CA ASN A 70 11.90 -1.07 -10.51
C ASN A 70 13.12 -1.73 -9.87
N VAL A 71 13.08 -3.05 -9.62
CA VAL A 71 14.21 -3.80 -9.06
C VAL A 71 15.22 -4.22 -10.14
N ASN A 72 14.75 -4.57 -11.35
CA ASN A 72 15.66 -5.01 -12.43
C ASN A 72 16.36 -3.84 -13.14
N ALA A 73 15.72 -2.66 -13.25
CA ALA A 73 16.33 -1.49 -13.89
C ALA A 73 17.56 -0.92 -13.15
N ALA A 74 17.80 -1.33 -11.90
CA ALA A 74 18.97 -0.94 -11.11
C ALA A 74 20.18 -1.88 -11.29
N LEU A 75 20.04 -2.97 -12.04
CA LEU A 75 21.11 -3.96 -12.27
C LEU A 75 21.67 -3.92 -13.71
N ASP A 76 21.15 -3.04 -14.57
CA ASP A 76 21.61 -2.85 -15.96
C ASP A 76 22.52 -1.61 -16.14
N VAL A 77 23.20 -1.15 -15.08
CA VAL A 77 24.28 -0.13 -15.14
C VAL A 77 25.57 -0.61 -14.50
#